data_AF-A0A7Z8Y4R2-F1
#
_entry.id   AF-A0A7Z8Y4R2-F1
#
_cell.length_a   1.000
_cell.length_b   1.000
_cell.length_c   1.000
_cell.angle_alpha   90.00
_cell.angle_beta   90.00
_cell.angle_gamma   90.00
#
_symmetry.space_group_name_H-M   'P 1'
#
loop_
_entity.id
_entity.type
_entity.pdbx_description
1 polymer ?
#
loop_
_entity_poly.entity_id
_entity_poly.type
_entity_poly.pdbx_seq_one_letter_code
_entity_poly.pdbx_strand_id
1 'polypeptide(L)'
;MRADGYRVDAGRGRLDAPGALDGVAVLVIANAASSENGSRVSAFDEAEIEALARWVALGGSLLLAVDHAPHGTAAEALGARFGVTMGKGYAFQSVRNDVTANLVFPRQALGDHPIIAGRGGGEGVQIVNTFTGQSLKGPDGSTVLLAMSDNAFEAPDLATLQAIRQRLRAGEDVDVVTAELARPALPAQGLAFPFGAGRVVVLGEAGMLTAQIVRFPDQPDRAPYRFGLNTDGHDDRQFALNLMHWLSRLIP
;
A
#
# COMPACT_ATOMS: atom_id res chain seq x y z
N MET A 1 -14.97 -8.82 -3.51
CA MET A 1 -15.71 -8.25 -2.36
C MET A 1 -17.18 -8.60 -2.36
N ARG A 2 -18.04 -8.02 -3.23
CA ARG A 2 -19.49 -8.40 -3.23
C ARG A 2 -19.74 -9.90 -3.48
N ALA A 3 -19.03 -10.48 -4.44
CA ALA A 3 -19.08 -11.93 -4.71
C ALA A 3 -18.54 -12.79 -3.54
N ASP A 4 -17.81 -12.17 -2.61
CA ASP A 4 -17.24 -12.80 -1.42
C ASP A 4 -18.10 -12.52 -0.16
N GLY A 5 -19.29 -11.95 -0.34
CA GLY A 5 -20.29 -11.74 0.73
C GLY A 5 -20.28 -10.37 1.39
N TYR A 6 -19.37 -9.46 1.03
CA TYR A 6 -19.35 -8.11 1.59
C TYR A 6 -20.42 -7.20 1.00
N ARG A 7 -21.13 -6.47 1.86
CA ARG A 7 -21.82 -5.24 1.46
C ARG A 7 -20.78 -4.13 1.33
N VAL A 8 -20.72 -3.50 0.15
CA VAL A 8 -19.75 -2.44 -0.16
C VAL A 8 -20.51 -1.15 -0.42
N ASP A 9 -20.31 -0.20 0.48
CA ASP A 9 -20.93 1.12 0.48
C ASP A 9 -19.83 2.19 0.42
N ALA A 10 -20.08 3.27 -0.32
CA ALA A 10 -19.17 4.41 -0.34
C ALA A 10 -19.32 5.22 0.95
N GLY A 11 -18.20 5.50 1.62
CA GLY A 11 -18.18 6.43 2.74
C GLY A 11 -18.65 7.82 2.31
N ARG A 12 -19.44 8.48 3.16
CA ARG A 12 -19.97 9.84 2.90
C ARG A 12 -19.78 10.70 4.12
N GLY A 13 -19.44 11.96 3.90
CA GLY A 13 -19.24 12.92 4.97
C GLY A 13 -17.95 12.66 5.74
N ARG A 14 -17.90 13.19 6.97
CA ARG A 14 -16.73 13.15 7.83
C ARG A 14 -16.70 11.91 8.72
N LEU A 15 -15.51 11.45 9.07
CA LEU A 15 -15.32 10.27 9.93
C LEU A 15 -15.67 10.52 11.41
N ASP A 16 -15.68 11.78 11.85
CA ASP A 16 -16.03 12.21 13.20
C ASP A 16 -17.54 12.52 13.38
N ALA A 17 -18.34 12.41 12.31
CA ALA A 17 -19.77 12.62 12.40
C ALA A 17 -20.43 11.51 13.25
N PRO A 18 -21.46 11.83 14.07
CA PRO A 18 -22.17 10.83 14.86
C PRO A 18 -22.69 9.67 13.99
N GLY A 19 -22.34 8.44 14.37
CA GLY A 19 -22.75 7.22 13.67
C GLY A 19 -22.08 6.96 12.31
N ALA A 20 -21.06 7.74 11.92
CA ALA A 20 -20.39 7.59 10.63
C ALA A 20 -19.79 6.20 10.39
N LEU A 21 -19.41 5.50 11.47
CA LEU A 21 -18.78 4.17 11.44
C LEU A 21 -19.64 3.07 12.05
N ASP A 22 -20.92 3.35 12.36
CA ASP A 22 -21.83 2.39 12.97
C ASP A 22 -22.14 1.24 12.00
N GLY A 23 -21.97 0.01 12.49
CA GLY A 23 -22.18 -1.20 11.68
C GLY A 23 -21.16 -1.42 10.56
N VAL A 24 -20.11 -0.60 10.47
CA VAL A 24 -18.99 -0.80 9.53
C VAL A 24 -18.08 -1.90 10.08
N ALA A 25 -17.91 -2.98 9.31
CA ALA A 25 -17.00 -4.07 9.69
C ALA A 25 -15.53 -3.72 9.42
N VAL A 26 -15.27 -3.06 8.28
CA VAL A 26 -13.93 -2.64 7.84
C VAL A 26 -14.06 -1.30 7.13
N LEU A 27 -13.27 -0.30 7.54
CA LEU A 27 -13.10 0.93 6.78
C LEU A 27 -11.93 0.76 5.82
N VAL A 28 -12.15 1.04 4.54
CA VAL A 28 -11.09 1.05 3.51
C VAL A 28 -10.85 2.47 3.06
N ILE A 29 -9.61 2.94 3.19
CA ILE A 29 -9.14 4.23 2.71
C ILE A 29 -8.07 3.96 1.66
N ALA A 30 -8.30 4.41 0.43
CA ALA A 30 -7.36 4.27 -0.68
C ALA A 30 -7.02 5.65 -1.25
N ASN A 31 -5.73 6.02 -1.20
CA ASN A 31 -5.21 7.26 -1.78
C ASN A 31 -6.03 8.52 -1.45
N ALA A 32 -6.42 8.69 -0.19
CA ALA A 32 -7.07 9.92 0.26
C ALA A 32 -6.19 11.12 -0.11
N ALA A 33 -6.81 12.15 -0.68
CA ALA A 33 -6.13 13.33 -1.18
C ALA A 33 -6.32 14.51 -0.21
N SER A 34 -5.32 15.39 -0.19
CA SER A 34 -5.40 16.68 0.49
C SER A 34 -6.47 17.57 -0.14
N SER A 35 -6.83 18.67 0.54
CA SER A 35 -7.80 19.62 -0.01
C SER A 35 -7.30 20.21 -1.33
N GLU A 36 -8.15 20.23 -2.36
CA GLU A 36 -7.81 20.74 -3.70
C GLU A 36 -7.35 22.20 -3.70
N ASN A 37 -7.83 23.00 -2.74
CA ASN A 37 -7.45 24.40 -2.60
C ASN A 37 -6.11 24.61 -1.84
N GLY A 38 -5.42 23.53 -1.46
CA GLY A 38 -4.15 23.57 -0.75
C GLY A 38 -4.25 24.05 0.71
N SER A 39 -5.46 24.20 1.26
CA SER A 39 -5.66 24.67 2.64
C SER A 39 -5.08 23.74 3.70
N ARG A 40 -4.89 22.46 3.37
CA ARG A 40 -4.34 21.43 4.26
C ARG A 40 -3.47 20.48 3.48
N VAL A 41 -2.35 20.09 4.07
CA VAL A 41 -1.47 19.02 3.56
C VAL A 41 -2.09 17.64 3.82
N SER A 42 -2.65 17.43 5.01
CA SER A 42 -3.33 16.18 5.36
C SER A 42 -4.71 16.07 4.70
N ALA A 43 -5.09 14.85 4.30
CA ALA A 43 -6.43 14.52 3.84
C ALA A 43 -7.46 14.54 5.00
N PHE A 44 -6.99 14.36 6.23
CA PHE A 44 -7.80 14.28 7.44
C PHE A 44 -7.41 15.38 8.42
N ASP A 45 -8.38 15.96 9.13
CA ASP A 45 -8.05 16.75 10.33
C ASP A 45 -7.92 15.88 11.59
N GLU A 46 -7.45 16.52 12.66
CA GLU A 46 -7.24 15.89 13.96
C GLU A 46 -8.50 15.22 14.51
N ALA A 47 -9.69 15.82 14.31
CA ALA A 47 -10.93 15.25 14.80
C ALA A 47 -11.28 13.94 14.10
N GLU A 48 -11.12 13.87 12.77
CA GLU A 48 -11.30 12.64 12.00
C GLU A 48 -10.27 11.57 12.35
N ILE A 49 -9.00 11.98 12.53
CA ILE A 49 -7.90 11.07 12.92
C ILE A 49 -8.18 10.45 14.29
N GLU A 50 -8.56 11.25 15.29
CA GLU A 50 -8.85 10.75 16.64
C GLU A 50 -10.15 9.93 16.71
N ALA A 51 -11.17 10.30 15.95
CA ALA A 51 -12.40 9.51 15.83
C ALA A 51 -12.09 8.12 15.26
N LEU A 52 -11.30 8.05 14.18
CA LEU A 52 -10.92 6.80 13.56
C LEU A 52 -10.04 5.96 14.48
N ALA A 53 -9.01 6.56 15.09
CA ALA A 53 -8.13 5.86 16.01
C ALA A 53 -8.90 5.27 17.21
N ARG A 54 -9.86 6.03 17.76
CA ARG A 54 -10.73 5.55 18.84
C ARG A 54 -11.63 4.40 18.39
N TRP A 55 -12.24 4.50 17.21
CA TRP A 55 -13.09 3.44 16.66
C TRP A 55 -12.30 2.14 16.44
N VAL A 56 -11.08 2.22 15.87
CA VAL A 56 -10.20 1.06 15.75
C VAL A 56 -9.83 0.52 17.13
N ALA A 57 -9.42 1.38 18.08
CA ALA A 57 -9.06 0.95 19.43
C ALA A 57 -10.19 0.17 20.14
N LEU A 58 -11.46 0.47 19.82
CA LEU A 58 -12.65 -0.18 20.37
C LEU A 58 -13.10 -1.44 19.60
N GLY A 59 -12.37 -1.85 18.56
CA GLY A 59 -12.61 -3.11 17.86
C GLY A 59 -12.85 -2.98 16.35
N GLY A 60 -12.95 -1.76 15.83
CA GLY A 60 -13.01 -1.48 14.41
C GLY A 60 -11.75 -1.91 13.65
N SER A 61 -11.86 -2.02 12.33
CA SER A 61 -10.76 -2.50 11.49
C SER A 61 -10.51 -1.59 10.30
N LEU A 62 -9.24 -1.25 10.04
CA LEU A 62 -8.83 -0.30 9.01
C LEU A 62 -7.92 -0.98 7.98
N LEU A 63 -8.27 -0.82 6.70
CA LEU A 63 -7.34 -0.98 5.58
C LEU A 63 -6.97 0.41 5.04
N LEU A 64 -5.71 0.80 5.21
CA LEU A 64 -5.15 2.04 4.70
C LEU A 64 -4.18 1.73 3.55
N ALA A 65 -4.58 1.97 2.31
CA ALA A 65 -3.74 1.77 1.12
C ALA A 65 -3.33 3.12 0.55
N VAL A 66 -2.03 3.39 0.50
CA VAL A 66 -1.50 4.73 0.24
C VAL A 66 -0.22 4.65 -0.58
N ASP A 67 -0.25 5.21 -1.79
CA ASP A 67 0.92 5.34 -2.67
C ASP A 67 1.95 6.35 -2.13
N HIS A 68 3.01 6.58 -2.90
CA HIS A 68 3.95 7.69 -2.71
C HIS A 68 3.26 9.08 -2.69
N ALA A 69 4.04 10.14 -2.49
CA ALA A 69 3.53 11.51 -2.57
C ALA A 69 2.83 11.76 -3.93
N PRO A 70 1.69 12.47 -3.94
CA PRO A 70 1.14 13.26 -2.84
C PRO A 70 0.31 12.48 -1.81
N HIS A 71 -0.11 11.25 -2.10
CA HIS A 71 -1.01 10.47 -1.22
C HIS A 71 -0.34 10.09 0.10
N GLY A 72 0.91 9.62 0.05
CA GLY A 72 1.71 9.36 1.26
C GLY A 72 1.83 10.58 2.17
N THR A 73 2.04 11.76 1.59
CA THR A 73 2.07 13.02 2.35
C THR A 73 0.71 13.35 2.96
N ALA A 74 -0.38 13.16 2.21
CA ALA A 74 -1.72 13.45 2.67
C ALA A 74 -2.21 12.51 3.79
N ALA A 75 -1.68 11.29 3.85
CA ALA A 75 -2.02 10.31 4.88
C ALA A 75 -1.02 10.23 6.04
N GLU A 76 0.10 10.98 5.99
CA GLU A 76 1.19 10.89 6.97
C GLU A 76 0.71 11.09 8.41
N ALA A 77 -0.13 12.10 8.65
CA ALA A 77 -0.68 12.37 9.98
C ALA A 77 -1.54 11.21 10.51
N LEU A 78 -2.34 10.58 9.64
CA LEU A 78 -3.13 9.40 10.01
C LEU A 78 -2.24 8.18 10.26
N GLY A 79 -1.24 7.93 9.41
CA GLY A 79 -0.28 6.84 9.60
C GLY A 79 0.48 6.97 10.92
N ALA A 80 0.96 8.18 11.22
CA ALA A 80 1.67 8.48 12.46
C ALA A 80 0.82 8.19 13.69
N ARG A 81 -0.50 8.42 13.63
CA ARG A 81 -1.43 8.11 14.73
C ARG A 81 -1.49 6.62 15.08
N PHE A 82 -1.23 5.76 14.09
CA PHE A 82 -1.12 4.30 14.25
C PHE A 82 0.34 3.83 14.43
N GLY A 83 1.30 4.74 14.57
CA GLY A 83 2.72 4.42 14.71
C GLY A 83 3.41 4.00 13.40
N VAL A 84 2.82 4.32 12.25
CA VAL A 84 3.37 3.98 10.93
C VAL A 84 4.14 5.17 10.36
N THR A 85 5.41 4.94 10.03
CA THR A 85 6.22 5.86 9.23
C THR A 85 6.03 5.57 7.75
N MET A 86 5.76 6.62 6.97
CA MET A 86 5.58 6.55 5.52
C MET A 86 6.83 7.04 4.80
N GLY A 87 7.28 6.29 3.79
CA GLY A 87 8.38 6.70 2.93
C GLY A 87 8.02 7.97 2.17
N LYS A 88 6.95 7.93 1.36
CA LYS A 88 6.47 8.99 0.45
C LYS A 88 7.22 9.11 -0.88
N GLY A 89 8.32 8.40 -1.10
CA GLY A 89 9.02 8.37 -2.38
C GLY A 89 8.57 7.18 -3.25
N TYR A 90 8.92 7.23 -4.53
CA TYR A 90 8.66 6.18 -5.51
C TYR A 90 9.55 4.98 -5.20
N ALA A 91 8.98 3.90 -4.64
CA ALA A 91 9.76 2.71 -4.34
C ALA A 91 10.17 1.97 -5.62
N PHE A 92 11.41 1.47 -5.64
CA PHE A 92 12.00 0.71 -6.74
C PHE A 92 13.08 -0.25 -6.22
N GLN A 93 13.48 -1.21 -7.05
CA GLN A 93 14.63 -2.08 -6.81
C GLN A 93 15.68 -1.89 -7.89
N SER A 94 16.96 -1.91 -7.52
CA SER A 94 18.04 -2.01 -8.51
C SER A 94 18.14 -3.43 -9.07
N VAL A 95 18.30 -3.55 -10.39
CA VAL A 95 18.43 -4.84 -11.10
C VAL A 95 19.53 -4.73 -12.14
N ARG A 96 20.72 -5.27 -11.83
CA ARG A 96 21.92 -5.13 -12.66
C ARG A 96 22.20 -3.63 -12.93
N ASN A 97 22.13 -3.23 -14.20
CA ASN A 97 22.39 -1.85 -14.66
C ASN A 97 21.07 -1.10 -14.95
N ASP A 98 19.98 -1.46 -14.27
CA ASP A 98 18.65 -0.85 -14.41
C ASP A 98 17.93 -0.82 -13.06
N VAL A 99 16.71 -0.29 -13.06
CA VAL A 99 15.77 -0.32 -11.94
C VAL A 99 14.44 -0.90 -12.38
N THR A 100 13.76 -1.60 -11.48
CA THR A 100 12.36 -1.97 -11.63
C THR A 100 11.50 -1.29 -10.57
N ALA A 101 10.33 -0.80 -11.00
CA ALA A 101 9.27 -0.38 -10.10
C ALA A 101 8.16 -1.44 -9.99
N ASN A 102 8.21 -2.51 -10.78
CA ASN A 102 7.39 -3.69 -10.54
C ASN A 102 8.08 -4.50 -9.44
N LEU A 103 7.56 -4.43 -8.22
CA LEU A 103 8.14 -5.12 -7.08
C LEU A 103 7.43 -6.45 -6.92
N VAL A 104 8.24 -7.52 -6.89
CA VAL A 104 7.76 -8.88 -6.73
C VAL A 104 8.12 -9.33 -5.32
N PHE A 105 7.10 -9.71 -4.54
CA PHE A 105 7.24 -10.28 -3.21
C PHE A 105 7.00 -11.79 -3.30
N PRO A 106 8.06 -12.58 -3.53
CA PRO A 106 7.96 -14.04 -3.51
C PRO A 106 7.69 -14.54 -2.09
N ARG A 107 7.34 -15.82 -1.94
CA ARG A 107 6.95 -16.41 -0.64
C ARG A 107 7.90 -16.11 0.51
N GLN A 108 9.21 -16.07 0.28
CA GLN A 108 10.21 -15.74 1.31
C GLN A 108 10.19 -14.28 1.79
N ALA A 109 9.60 -13.38 1.00
CA ALA A 109 9.37 -11.98 1.35
C ALA A 109 7.97 -11.77 1.97
N LEU A 110 7.15 -12.81 2.07
CA LEU A 110 5.83 -12.76 2.69
C LEU A 110 5.91 -13.22 4.14
N GLY A 111 5.38 -12.38 5.05
CA GLY A 111 5.37 -12.67 6.48
C GLY A 111 4.57 -13.92 6.86
N ASP A 112 4.88 -14.50 8.01
CA ASP A 112 4.02 -15.53 8.61
C ASP A 112 2.79 -14.87 9.25
N HIS A 113 1.65 -14.96 8.57
CA HIS A 113 0.42 -14.30 8.99
C HIS A 113 -0.81 -15.01 8.40
N PRO A 114 -1.97 -15.04 9.08
CA PRO A 114 -3.22 -15.59 8.54
C PRO A 114 -3.64 -14.98 7.18
N ILE A 115 -3.30 -13.71 6.94
CA ILE A 115 -3.47 -13.05 5.64
C ILE A 115 -2.71 -13.79 4.51
N ILE A 116 -1.52 -14.30 4.79
CA ILE A 116 -0.71 -15.03 3.81
C ILE A 116 -1.13 -16.50 3.76
N ALA A 117 -1.49 -17.11 4.88
CA ALA A 117 -1.90 -18.52 4.95
C ALA A 117 -3.28 -18.79 4.33
N GLY A 118 -4.22 -17.84 4.43
CA GLY A 118 -5.62 -18.04 4.05
C GLY A 118 -6.37 -18.99 5.00
N ARG A 119 -7.63 -19.34 4.68
CA ARG A 119 -8.44 -20.27 5.51
C ARG A 119 -8.10 -21.75 5.31
N GLY A 120 -7.42 -22.07 4.20
CA GLY A 120 -7.10 -23.44 3.81
C GLY A 120 -6.20 -23.50 2.58
N GLY A 121 -5.89 -24.72 2.12
CA GLY A 121 -4.82 -24.98 1.14
C GLY A 121 -4.97 -24.33 -0.25
N GLY A 122 -6.14 -23.77 -0.59
CA GLY A 122 -6.37 -23.04 -1.84
C GLY A 122 -6.31 -21.52 -1.73
N GLU A 123 -6.16 -20.98 -0.53
CA GLU A 123 -6.20 -19.53 -0.27
C GLU A 123 -4.83 -18.95 0.15
N GLY A 124 -3.79 -19.79 0.16
CA GLY A 124 -2.44 -19.38 0.51
C GLY A 124 -1.82 -18.50 -0.56
N VAL A 125 -1.21 -17.40 -0.14
CA VAL A 125 -0.51 -16.44 -1.00
C VAL A 125 0.96 -16.84 -1.13
N GLN A 126 1.42 -17.07 -2.35
CA GLN A 126 2.81 -17.43 -2.67
C GLN A 126 3.58 -16.28 -3.29
N ILE A 127 2.90 -15.38 -3.99
CA ILE A 127 3.53 -14.25 -4.67
C ILE A 127 2.58 -13.05 -4.70
N VAL A 128 3.10 -11.88 -4.33
CA VAL A 128 2.39 -10.61 -4.45
C VAL A 128 3.18 -9.69 -5.36
N ASN A 129 2.49 -8.98 -6.25
CA ASN A 129 3.08 -7.97 -7.11
C ASN A 129 2.55 -6.58 -6.74
N THR A 130 3.44 -5.59 -6.78
CA THR A 130 3.07 -4.19 -6.61
C THR A 130 3.80 -3.34 -7.65
N PHE A 131 3.43 -2.06 -7.73
CA PHE A 131 3.89 -1.15 -8.77
C PHE A 131 4.28 0.18 -8.16
N THR A 132 5.56 0.36 -7.88
CA THR A 132 6.11 1.50 -7.13
C THR A 132 5.55 1.62 -5.73
N GLY A 133 4.53 2.45 -5.51
CA GLY A 133 4.07 2.89 -4.21
C GLY A 133 5.18 3.56 -3.39
N GLN A 134 5.12 3.33 -2.09
CA GLN A 134 6.09 3.71 -1.08
C GLN A 134 6.42 2.51 -0.19
N SER A 135 7.48 2.66 0.59
CA SER A 135 7.85 1.80 1.71
C SER A 135 7.32 2.35 3.03
N LEU A 136 7.23 1.48 4.02
CA LEU A 136 6.61 1.70 5.32
C LEU A 136 7.46 1.11 6.45
N LYS A 137 7.33 1.70 7.63
CA LYS A 137 7.79 1.10 8.90
C LYS A 137 6.65 1.15 9.90
N GLY A 138 6.24 0.01 10.42
CA GLY A 138 5.18 -0.09 11.43
C GLY A 138 5.70 0.10 12.85
N PRO A 139 4.78 0.16 13.84
CA PRO A 139 5.14 0.13 15.26
C PRO A 139 5.75 -1.22 15.65
N ASP A 140 6.35 -1.27 16.84
CA ASP A 140 6.87 -2.51 17.42
C ASP A 140 5.75 -3.56 17.54
N GLY A 141 6.07 -4.80 17.17
CA GLY A 141 5.11 -5.91 17.15
C GLY A 141 4.24 -5.98 15.88
N SER A 142 4.45 -5.10 14.90
CA SER A 142 3.82 -5.24 13.58
C SER A 142 4.37 -6.43 12.81
N THR A 143 3.49 -7.12 12.08
CA THR A 143 3.89 -8.13 11.10
C THR A 143 4.14 -7.45 9.76
N VAL A 144 5.35 -7.65 9.23
CA VAL A 144 5.69 -7.27 7.85
C VAL A 144 5.08 -8.30 6.91
N LEU A 145 4.00 -7.91 6.22
CA LEU A 145 3.33 -8.77 5.24
C LEU A 145 4.12 -8.86 3.94
N LEU A 146 4.67 -7.73 3.48
CA LEU A 146 5.45 -7.60 2.26
C LEU A 146 6.80 -6.98 2.62
N ALA A 147 7.84 -7.79 2.74
CA ALA A 147 9.18 -7.34 3.13
C ALA A 147 9.92 -6.73 1.94
N MET A 148 10.41 -5.50 2.11
CA MET A 148 11.26 -4.85 1.11
C MET A 148 12.63 -5.55 1.06
N SER A 149 13.21 -5.67 -0.12
CA SER A 149 14.54 -6.24 -0.28
C SER A 149 15.64 -5.23 0.08
N ASP A 150 16.83 -5.72 0.40
CA ASP A 150 17.97 -4.87 0.79
C ASP A 150 18.44 -3.92 -0.33
N ASN A 151 18.15 -4.26 -1.59
CA ASN A 151 18.42 -3.43 -2.76
C ASN A 151 17.21 -2.60 -3.21
N ALA A 152 16.23 -2.39 -2.31
CA ALA A 152 15.10 -1.52 -2.55
C ALA A 152 15.36 -0.10 -2.03
N PHE A 153 14.90 0.87 -2.80
CA PHE A 153 15.14 2.30 -2.58
C PHE A 153 13.86 3.09 -2.85
N GLU A 154 13.88 4.36 -2.47
CA GLU A 154 12.90 5.34 -2.91
C GLU A 154 13.56 6.53 -3.60
N ALA A 155 13.03 6.88 -4.77
CA ALA A 155 13.31 8.15 -5.43
C ALA A 155 12.30 9.22 -4.96
N PRO A 156 12.70 10.49 -4.77
CA PRO A 156 11.80 11.54 -4.33
C PRO A 156 10.67 11.84 -5.33
N ASP A 157 10.92 11.64 -6.62
CA ASP A 157 9.96 11.84 -7.69
C ASP A 157 10.27 10.98 -8.93
N LEU A 158 9.35 10.99 -9.89
CA LEU A 158 9.48 10.24 -11.14
C LEU A 158 10.67 10.69 -12.00
N ALA A 159 11.00 11.99 -12.00
CA ALA A 159 12.13 12.50 -12.78
C ALA A 159 13.47 11.97 -12.23
N THR A 160 13.59 11.90 -10.92
CA THR A 160 14.76 11.35 -10.23
C THR A 160 14.86 9.84 -10.47
N LEU A 161 13.75 9.10 -10.42
CA LEU A 161 13.74 7.68 -10.78
C LEU A 161 14.21 7.44 -12.24
N GLN A 162 13.79 8.31 -13.16
CA GLN A 162 14.23 8.26 -14.56
C GLN A 162 15.73 8.59 -14.71
N ALA A 163 16.23 9.57 -13.96
CA ALA A 163 17.64 9.92 -13.94
C ALA A 163 18.50 8.75 -13.39
N ILE A 164 18.09 8.13 -12.29
CA ILE A 164 18.74 6.92 -11.75
C ILE A 164 18.81 5.84 -12.82
N ARG A 165 17.67 5.51 -13.46
CA ARG A 165 17.63 4.52 -14.55
C ARG A 165 18.61 4.85 -15.67
N GLN A 166 18.67 6.12 -16.09
CA GLN A 166 19.56 6.55 -17.16
C GLN A 166 21.04 6.36 -16.79
N ARG A 167 21.43 6.78 -15.58
CA ARG A 167 22.81 6.67 -15.08
C ARG A 167 23.27 5.22 -14.94
N LEU A 168 22.43 4.35 -14.36
CA LEU A 168 22.73 2.92 -14.25
C LEU A 168 22.88 2.27 -15.64
N ARG A 169 22.02 2.62 -16.59
CA ARG A 169 22.12 2.11 -17.97
C ARG A 169 23.34 2.62 -18.73
N ALA A 170 23.87 3.78 -18.34
CA ALA A 170 25.14 4.30 -18.83
C ALA A 170 26.37 3.61 -18.21
N GLY A 171 26.15 2.68 -17.26
CA GLY A 171 27.20 1.90 -16.61
C GLY A 171 27.79 2.55 -15.36
N GLU A 172 27.13 3.56 -14.80
CA GLU A 172 27.53 4.11 -13.51
C GLU A 172 27.27 3.12 -12.37
N ASP A 173 28.09 3.22 -11.32
CA ASP A 173 28.03 2.35 -10.15
C ASP A 173 26.73 2.54 -9.35
N VAL A 174 26.10 1.43 -8.96
CA VAL A 174 24.78 1.45 -8.30
C VAL A 174 24.82 2.09 -6.92
N ASP A 175 25.89 1.86 -6.15
CA ASP A 175 26.02 2.39 -4.80
C ASP A 175 26.24 3.91 -4.86
N VAL A 176 27.03 4.39 -5.83
CA VAL A 176 27.21 5.82 -6.08
C VAL A 176 25.90 6.49 -6.48
N VAL A 177 25.20 5.96 -7.48
CA VAL A 177 23.97 6.58 -7.99
C VAL A 177 22.87 6.59 -6.92
N THR A 178 22.68 5.49 -6.20
CA THR A 178 21.64 5.40 -5.17
C THR A 178 21.95 6.21 -3.93
N ALA A 179 23.22 6.34 -3.52
CA ALA A 179 23.61 7.23 -2.42
C ALA A 179 23.38 8.72 -2.73
N GLU A 180 23.46 9.11 -4.01
CA GLU A 180 23.27 10.49 -4.45
C GLU A 180 21.79 10.85 -4.66
N LEU A 181 21.02 9.95 -5.29
CA LEU A 181 19.70 10.28 -5.84
C LEU A 181 18.51 9.57 -5.17
N ALA A 182 18.78 8.64 -4.25
CA ALA A 182 17.75 7.86 -3.60
C ALA A 182 18.01 7.72 -2.10
N ARG A 183 17.08 7.07 -1.41
CA ARG A 183 17.28 6.57 -0.04
C ARG A 183 16.95 5.09 0.01
N PRO A 184 17.55 4.32 0.94
CA PRO A 184 17.09 2.97 1.22
C PRO A 184 15.60 2.96 1.57
N ALA A 185 14.88 1.95 1.08
CA ALA A 185 13.48 1.75 1.45
C ALA A 185 13.35 1.42 2.94
N LEU A 186 12.21 1.78 3.53
CA LEU A 186 11.79 1.25 4.82
C LEU A 186 11.50 -0.27 4.72
N PRO A 187 11.44 -1.01 5.85
CA PRO A 187 11.46 -2.48 5.81
C PRO A 187 10.27 -3.17 5.15
N ALA A 188 9.14 -2.49 4.95
CA ALA A 188 7.89 -3.11 4.48
C ALA A 188 7.21 -2.32 3.36
N GLN A 189 6.39 -2.99 2.57
CA GLN A 189 5.35 -2.37 1.75
C GLN A 189 3.94 -2.79 2.16
N GLY A 190 3.82 -3.77 3.06
CA GLY A 190 2.57 -4.18 3.67
C GLY A 190 2.78 -4.50 5.14
N LEU A 191 1.93 -3.96 6.00
CA LEU A 191 1.98 -4.13 7.45
C LEU A 191 0.62 -4.61 7.95
N ALA A 192 0.61 -5.49 8.95
CA ALA A 192 -0.57 -5.84 9.74
C ALA A 192 -0.25 -5.79 11.24
N PHE A 193 -1.15 -5.21 12.03
CA PHE A 193 -1.00 -5.16 13.49
C PHE A 193 -2.33 -4.92 14.21
N PRO A 194 -2.46 -5.35 15.47
CA PRO A 194 -3.57 -4.94 16.32
C PRO A 194 -3.39 -3.48 16.78
N PHE A 195 -4.50 -2.79 17.01
CA PHE A 195 -4.51 -1.46 17.63
C PHE A 195 -5.67 -1.38 18.63
N GLY A 196 -5.35 -1.43 19.93
CA GLY A 196 -6.35 -1.71 20.96
C GLY A 196 -7.02 -3.06 20.71
N ALA A 197 -8.35 -3.09 20.65
CA ALA A 197 -9.11 -4.28 20.28
C ALA A 197 -9.26 -4.48 18.76
N GLY A 198 -8.87 -3.49 17.95
CA GLY A 198 -9.03 -3.47 16.50
C GLY A 198 -7.88 -4.09 15.70
N ARG A 199 -8.00 -4.02 14.37
CA ARG A 199 -7.02 -4.53 13.41
C ARG A 199 -6.69 -3.46 12.36
N VAL A 200 -5.40 -3.28 12.06
CA VAL A 200 -4.94 -2.33 11.05
C VAL A 200 -4.09 -3.05 10.03
N VAL A 201 -4.37 -2.80 8.75
CA VAL A 201 -3.47 -3.09 7.64
C VAL A 201 -3.08 -1.77 6.98
N VAL A 202 -1.79 -1.58 6.72
CA VAL A 202 -1.30 -0.48 5.88
C VAL A 202 -0.56 -1.06 4.68
N LEU A 203 -0.94 -0.63 3.48
CA LEU A 203 -0.29 -0.97 2.22
C LEU A 203 0.33 0.29 1.62
N GLY A 204 1.58 0.19 1.18
CA GLY A 204 2.32 1.27 0.53
C GLY A 204 1.99 1.43 -0.96
N GLU A 205 1.08 0.64 -1.50
CA GLU A 205 0.63 0.68 -2.89
C GLU A 205 -0.87 0.41 -2.93
N ALA A 206 -1.67 1.36 -3.41
CA ALA A 206 -3.11 1.25 -3.56
C ALA A 206 -3.51 0.65 -4.91
N GLY A 207 -2.73 0.87 -5.96
CA GLY A 207 -2.95 0.32 -7.29
C GLY A 207 -2.91 -1.21 -7.33
N MET A 208 -2.24 -1.88 -6.39
CA MET A 208 -2.28 -3.35 -6.26
C MET A 208 -3.69 -3.89 -5.99
N LEU A 209 -4.61 -3.06 -5.46
CA LEU A 209 -6.00 -3.42 -5.19
C LEU A 209 -6.94 -3.09 -6.37
N THR A 210 -6.39 -2.72 -7.53
CA THR A 210 -7.15 -2.23 -8.69
C THR A 210 -6.95 -3.12 -9.92
N ALA A 211 -7.85 -3.02 -10.89
CA ALA A 211 -7.72 -3.65 -12.20
C ALA A 211 -7.65 -2.56 -13.27
N GLN A 212 -6.45 -2.05 -13.55
CA GLN A 212 -6.25 -0.88 -14.41
C GLN A 212 -6.07 -1.29 -15.87
N ILE A 213 -6.49 -0.39 -16.77
CA ILE A 213 -6.27 -0.51 -18.21
C ILE A 213 -5.72 0.81 -18.71
N VAL A 214 -4.45 0.83 -19.07
CA VAL A 214 -3.81 1.98 -19.73
C VAL A 214 -4.05 1.86 -21.22
N ARG A 215 -4.70 2.87 -21.78
CA ARG A 215 -4.92 3.02 -23.22
C ARG A 215 -3.96 4.07 -23.75
N PHE A 216 -3.57 3.94 -25.02
CA PHE A 216 -2.69 4.88 -25.70
C PHE A 216 -3.49 5.54 -26.84
N PRO A 217 -4.27 6.60 -26.56
CA PRO A 217 -5.13 7.23 -27.58
C PRO A 217 -4.35 7.68 -28.81
N ASP A 218 -3.11 8.14 -28.61
CA ASP A 218 -2.21 8.60 -29.67
C ASP A 218 -1.45 7.46 -30.38
N GLN A 219 -1.66 6.21 -29.98
CA GLN A 219 -1.06 5.01 -30.56
C GLN A 219 -2.14 3.93 -30.76
N PRO A 220 -3.05 4.07 -31.74
CA PRO A 220 -4.24 3.22 -31.86
C PRO A 220 -3.93 1.74 -32.10
N ASP A 221 -2.77 1.43 -32.71
CA ASP A 221 -2.32 0.05 -32.94
C ASP A 221 -1.69 -0.60 -31.71
N ARG A 222 -1.40 0.19 -30.66
CA ARG A 222 -0.82 -0.34 -29.43
C ARG A 222 -1.90 -0.95 -28.56
N ALA A 223 -1.75 -2.24 -28.28
CA ALA A 223 -2.64 -2.95 -27.37
C ALA A 223 -2.70 -2.25 -25.99
N PRO A 224 -3.90 -2.12 -25.38
CA PRO A 224 -4.02 -1.61 -24.02
C PRO A 224 -3.19 -2.43 -23.06
N TYR A 225 -2.50 -1.75 -22.15
CA TYR A 225 -1.71 -2.40 -21.12
C TYR A 225 -2.56 -2.60 -19.86
N ARG A 226 -2.50 -3.81 -19.27
CA ARG A 226 -3.24 -4.16 -18.04
C ARG A 226 -2.30 -4.20 -16.84
N PHE A 227 -2.75 -3.67 -15.71
CA PHE A 227 -2.02 -3.67 -14.43
C PHE A 227 -2.94 -4.09 -13.27
N GLY A 228 -2.37 -4.78 -12.28
CA GLY A 228 -3.03 -5.14 -11.03
C GLY A 228 -3.86 -6.41 -11.13
N LEU A 229 -5.07 -6.42 -10.55
CA LEU A 229 -5.90 -7.61 -10.38
C LEU A 229 -6.43 -8.25 -11.69
N ASN A 230 -6.11 -7.67 -12.85
CA ASN A 230 -6.47 -8.19 -14.18
C ASN A 230 -5.27 -8.74 -14.97
N THR A 231 -4.18 -9.06 -14.26
CA THR A 231 -3.00 -9.77 -14.78
C THR A 231 -2.79 -11.12 -14.07
N ASP A 232 -2.01 -12.00 -14.70
CA ASP A 232 -1.74 -13.35 -14.22
C ASP A 232 -0.34 -13.44 -13.57
N GLY A 233 -0.05 -14.55 -12.88
CA GLY A 233 1.28 -14.86 -12.34
C GLY A 233 1.55 -14.34 -10.92
N HIS A 234 0.52 -13.90 -10.23
CA HIS A 234 0.56 -13.44 -8.84
C HIS A 234 -0.77 -13.72 -8.12
N ASP A 235 -0.75 -13.67 -6.79
CA ASP A 235 -1.89 -14.02 -5.94
C ASP A 235 -2.61 -12.78 -5.36
N ASP A 236 -2.39 -11.59 -5.90
CA ASP A 236 -2.90 -10.31 -5.34
C ASP A 236 -4.41 -10.32 -5.11
N ARG A 237 -5.17 -10.99 -5.99
CA ARG A 237 -6.62 -11.16 -5.81
C ARG A 237 -6.92 -11.93 -4.52
N GLN A 238 -6.21 -13.03 -4.27
CA GLN A 238 -6.38 -13.82 -3.06
C GLN A 238 -5.85 -13.07 -1.84
N PHE A 239 -4.71 -12.39 -1.95
CA PHE A 239 -4.17 -11.52 -0.91
C PHE A 239 -5.22 -10.47 -0.48
N ALA A 240 -5.84 -9.77 -1.43
CA ALA A 240 -6.90 -8.80 -1.16
C ALA A 240 -8.13 -9.41 -0.46
N LEU A 241 -8.51 -10.65 -0.78
CA LEU A 241 -9.59 -11.35 -0.08
C LEU A 241 -9.18 -11.69 1.36
N ASN A 242 -7.98 -12.23 1.55
CA ASN A 242 -7.47 -12.61 2.87
C ASN A 242 -7.28 -11.38 3.78
N LEU A 243 -6.88 -10.23 3.24
CA LEU A 243 -6.86 -8.96 3.95
C LEU A 243 -8.23 -8.66 4.57
N MET A 244 -9.29 -8.76 3.75
CA MET A 244 -10.65 -8.48 4.20
C MET A 244 -11.14 -9.55 5.18
N HIS A 245 -10.84 -10.83 4.95
CA HIS A 245 -11.17 -11.90 5.88
C HIS A 245 -10.53 -11.67 7.25
N TRP A 246 -9.28 -11.23 7.29
CA TRP A 246 -8.60 -10.90 8.54
C TRP A 246 -9.20 -9.66 9.18
N LEU A 247 -9.40 -8.56 8.46
CA LEU A 247 -9.96 -7.33 9.02
C LEU A 247 -11.40 -7.51 9.53
N SER A 248 -12.18 -8.37 8.88
CA SER A 248 -13.55 -8.73 9.29
C SER A 248 -13.62 -9.92 10.27
N ARG A 249 -12.47 -10.45 10.70
CA ARG A 249 -12.34 -11.53 11.70
C ARG A 249 -12.91 -12.88 11.28
N LEU A 250 -12.99 -13.14 9.97
CA LEU A 250 -13.26 -14.48 9.44
C LEU A 250 -12.06 -15.42 9.60
N ILE A 251 -10.85 -14.86 9.72
CA ILE A 251 -9.62 -15.57 10.11
C ILE A 251 -8.97 -14.90 11.33
N PRO A 252 -8.27 -15.68 12.18
CA PRO A 252 -7.67 -15.18 13.41
C PRO A 252 -6.63 -14.07 13.16
#